data_AF-A0A952S705-F1
#
_entry.id   AF-A0A952S705-F1
#
_cell.length_a   1.000
_cell.length_b   1.000
_cell.length_c   1.000
_cell.angle_alpha   90.00
_cell.angle_beta   90.00
_cell.angle_gamma   90.00
#
_symmetry.space_group_name_H-M   'P 1'
#
loop_
_entity.id
_entity.type
_entity.pdbx_description
1 polymer ?
#
loop_
_entity_poly.entity_id
_entity_poly.type
_entity_poly.pdbx_seq_one_letter_code
_entity_poly.pdbx_strand_id
1 'polypeptide(L)'
;MNFEEYQAAASRTALYPRRLENLEYPTLGLAGEAGEVANVVKKIQRDHGGILTDEVKAKLKDELGDVLWYISACADELDLTLNEIAEYNVAKLASRHGK
;
A
#
# COMPACT_ATOMS: atom_id res chain seq x y z
N MET A 1 13.93 4.49 -7.15
CA MET A 1 13.81 4.10 -5.75
C MET A 1 13.47 2.62 -5.72
N ASN A 2 14.26 1.80 -5.04
CA ASN A 2 13.93 0.40 -4.75
C ASN A 2 13.11 0.29 -3.44
N PHE A 3 12.69 -0.91 -3.04
CA PHE A 3 11.87 -1.07 -1.83
C PHE A 3 12.62 -0.79 -0.53
N GLU A 4 13.92 -1.05 -0.46
CA GLU A 4 14.73 -0.70 0.72
C GLU A 4 14.83 0.82 0.89
N GLU A 5 15.14 1.54 -0.19
CA GLU A 5 15.19 2.99 -0.22
C GLU A 5 13.82 3.62 0.11
N TYR A 6 12.75 3.02 -0.40
CA TYR A 6 11.38 3.46 -0.13
C TYR A 6 10.99 3.23 1.33
N GLN A 7 11.18 2.02 1.86
CA GLN A 7 10.85 1.69 3.24
C GLN A 7 11.65 2.57 4.21
N ALA A 8 12.95 2.75 3.97
CA ALA A 8 13.78 3.66 4.74
C ALA A 8 13.31 5.13 4.65
N ALA A 9 12.68 5.55 3.55
CA ALA A 9 12.11 6.89 3.42
C ALA A 9 10.76 7.03 4.13
N ALA A 10 9.86 6.06 3.95
CA ALA A 10 8.55 6.02 4.60
C ALA A 10 8.67 5.94 6.13
N SER A 11 9.63 5.15 6.63
CA SER A 11 9.88 4.97 8.06
C SER A 11 10.29 6.27 8.77
N ARG A 12 10.85 7.25 8.05
CA ARG A 12 11.19 8.58 8.58
C ARG A 12 9.96 9.47 8.80
N THR A 13 8.86 9.20 8.11
CA THR A 13 7.60 9.93 8.26
C THR A 13 6.57 9.21 9.12
N ALA A 14 6.88 7.97 9.56
CA ALA A 14 6.06 7.16 10.46
C ALA A 14 6.04 7.73 11.89
N LEU A 15 5.12 8.67 12.11
CA LEU A 15 4.89 9.35 13.38
C LEU A 15 3.49 8.98 13.90
N TYR A 16 3.44 7.97 14.78
CA TYR A 16 2.22 7.55 15.46
C TYR A 16 2.54 6.92 16.84
N PRO A 17 1.56 6.80 17.75
CA PRO A 17 1.79 6.32 19.11
C PRO A 17 2.33 4.89 19.14
N ARG A 18 3.29 4.62 20.04
CA ARG A 18 3.87 3.27 20.28
C ARG A 18 4.35 2.57 19.00
N ARG A 19 5.01 3.31 18.09
CA ARG A 19 5.64 2.71 16.91
C ARG A 19 6.61 1.58 17.31
N LEU A 20 6.61 0.51 16.51
CA LEU A 20 7.25 -0.80 16.72
C LEU A 20 6.61 -1.65 17.83
N GLU A 21 5.50 -1.20 18.40
CA GLU A 21 4.70 -1.90 19.41
C GLU A 21 3.19 -1.68 19.17
N ASN A 22 2.79 -1.29 17.95
CA ASN A 22 1.41 -0.89 17.62
C ASN A 22 1.10 -1.22 16.16
N LEU A 23 0.95 -2.51 15.87
CA LEU A 23 0.54 -3.00 14.57
C LEU A 23 -0.90 -2.60 14.22
N GLU A 24 -1.74 -2.31 15.22
CA GLU A 24 -3.14 -1.95 15.01
C GLU A 24 -3.26 -0.63 14.24
N TYR A 25 -2.44 0.37 14.54
CA TYR A 25 -2.49 1.66 13.87
C TYR A 25 -2.29 1.56 12.35
N PRO A 26 -1.16 1.03 11.83
CA PRO A 26 -0.95 0.94 10.40
C PRO A 26 -1.88 -0.08 9.72
N THR A 27 -2.34 -1.12 10.43
CA THR A 27 -3.31 -2.08 9.87
C THR A 27 -4.66 -1.43 9.63
N LEU A 28 -5.15 -0.62 10.58
CA LEU A 28 -6.41 0.10 10.42
C LEU A 28 -6.30 1.19 9.34
N GLY A 29 -5.17 1.89 9.28
CA GLY A 29 -4.88 2.84 8.21
C GLY A 29 -4.88 2.17 6.84
N LEU A 30 -4.19 1.03 6.69
CA LEU A 30 -4.17 0.24 5.46
C LEU A 30 -5.58 -0.11 4.96
N ALA A 31 -6.47 -0.53 5.86
CA ALA A 31 -7.86 -0.84 5.52
C ALA A 31 -8.63 0.40 5.06
N GLY A 32 -8.37 1.56 5.68
CA GLY A 32 -8.91 2.85 5.27
C GLY A 32 -8.50 3.22 3.85
N GLU A 33 -7.20 3.22 3.56
CA GLU A 33 -6.68 3.62 2.24
C GLU A 33 -7.09 2.64 1.12
N ALA A 34 -7.18 1.35 1.41
CA ALA A 34 -7.77 0.39 0.47
C ALA A 34 -9.24 0.73 0.15
N GLY A 35 -9.99 1.22 1.14
CA GLY A 35 -11.33 1.76 0.98
C GLY A 35 -11.36 3.03 0.12
N GLU A 36 -10.38 3.91 0.27
CA GLU A 36 -10.22 5.14 -0.52
C GLU A 36 -9.95 4.82 -2.01
N VAL A 37 -9.04 3.88 -2.28
CA VAL A 37 -8.82 3.32 -3.64
C VAL A 37 -10.15 2.85 -4.24
N ALA A 38 -10.92 2.03 -3.52
CA ALA A 38 -12.22 1.55 -3.99
C ALA A 38 -13.22 2.70 -4.22
N ASN A 39 -13.16 3.73 -3.39
CA ASN A 39 -13.98 4.94 -3.50
C ASN A 39 -13.67 5.75 -4.76
N VAL A 40 -12.41 5.85 -5.16
CA VAL A 40 -12.03 6.51 -6.42
C VAL A 40 -12.47 5.65 -7.60
N VAL A 41 -12.23 4.34 -7.58
CA VAL A 41 -12.63 3.43 -8.67
C VAL A 41 -14.14 3.45 -8.92
N LYS A 42 -14.97 3.40 -7.88
CA LYS A 42 -16.45 3.42 -8.07
C LYS A 42 -16.94 4.73 -8.68
N LYS A 43 -16.24 5.84 -8.44
CA LYS A 43 -16.59 7.16 -9.01
C LYS A 43 -16.27 7.27 -10.50
N ILE A 44 -15.39 6.43 -11.04
CA ILE A 44 -15.10 6.39 -12.48
C ILE A 44 -16.38 6.18 -13.28
N GLN A 45 -17.19 5.20 -12.89
CA GLN A 45 -18.44 4.95 -13.60
C GLN A 45 -19.51 6.01 -13.33
N ARG A 46 -19.62 6.47 -12.09
CA ARG A 46 -20.65 7.44 -11.68
C ARG A 46 -20.44 8.83 -12.27
N ASP A 47 -19.19 9.32 -12.24
CA ASP A 47 -18.86 10.73 -12.47
C ASP A 47 -18.10 10.95 -13.80
N HIS A 48 -17.43 9.92 -14.31
CA HIS A 48 -16.59 10.01 -15.51
C HIS A 48 -17.06 9.10 -16.66
N GLY A 49 -18.27 8.54 -16.58
CA GLY A 49 -18.85 7.70 -17.63
C GLY A 49 -18.01 6.45 -17.96
N GLY A 50 -17.25 5.96 -16.99
CA GLY A 50 -16.37 4.80 -17.17
C GLY A 50 -15.00 5.12 -17.74
N ILE A 51 -14.71 6.40 -17.97
CA ILE A 51 -13.45 6.83 -18.58
C ILE A 51 -12.43 7.13 -17.48
N LEU A 52 -11.26 6.50 -17.56
CA LEU A 52 -10.13 6.83 -16.71
C LEU A 52 -9.44 8.10 -17.23
N THR A 53 -9.75 9.23 -16.60
CA THR A 53 -9.10 10.52 -16.90
C THR A 53 -7.75 10.64 -16.18
N ASP A 54 -6.90 11.58 -16.62
CA ASP A 54 -5.62 11.86 -15.94
C ASP A 54 -5.82 12.34 -14.50
N GLU A 55 -6.89 13.09 -14.23
CA GLU A 55 -7.25 13.53 -12.88
C GLU A 55 -7.59 12.34 -11.97
N VAL A 56 -8.40 11.40 -12.44
CA VAL A 56 -8.73 10.17 -11.70
C VAL A 56 -7.47 9.33 -11.48
N LYS A 57 -6.63 9.20 -12.52
CA LYS A 57 -5.38 8.46 -12.43
C LYS A 57 -4.44 9.07 -11.39
N ALA A 58 -4.38 10.40 -11.29
CA ALA A 58 -3.61 11.09 -10.26
C ALA A 58 -4.14 10.77 -8.87
N LYS A 59 -5.46 10.88 -8.65
CA LYS A 59 -6.09 10.50 -7.37
C LYS A 59 -5.80 9.04 -7.00
N LEU A 60 -5.99 8.11 -7.94
CA LEU A 60 -5.67 6.69 -7.70
C LEU A 60 -4.20 6.47 -7.35
N LYS A 61 -3.28 7.23 -7.97
CA LYS A 61 -1.86 7.13 -7.65
C LYS A 61 -1.58 7.58 -6.21
N ASP A 62 -2.26 8.62 -5.75
CA ASP A 62 -2.14 9.12 -4.37
C ASP A 62 -2.62 8.04 -3.39
N GLU A 63 -3.85 7.52 -3.56
CA GLU A 63 -4.40 6.48 -2.67
C GLU A 63 -3.57 5.18 -2.68
N LEU A 64 -3.07 4.76 -3.85
CA LEU A 64 -2.17 3.60 -3.95
C LEU A 64 -0.82 3.85 -3.26
N GLY A 65 -0.37 5.11 -3.25
CA GLY A 65 0.81 5.54 -2.52
C GLY A 65 0.62 5.41 -1.00
N ASP A 66 -0.55 5.81 -0.50
CA ASP A 66 -0.90 5.70 0.92
C ASP A 66 -1.07 4.24 1.34
N VAL A 67 -1.68 3.40 0.51
CA VAL A 67 -1.68 1.93 0.69
C VAL A 67 -0.26 1.39 0.81
N LEU A 68 0.64 1.77 -0.11
CA LEU A 68 2.03 1.33 -0.08
C LEU A 68 2.75 1.81 1.19
N TRP A 69 2.47 3.02 1.64
CA TRP A 69 3.04 3.58 2.87
C TRP A 69 2.60 2.76 4.10
N TYR A 70 1.33 2.41 4.21
CA TYR A 70 0.85 1.58 5.32
C TYR A 70 1.34 0.14 5.26
N ILE A 71 1.51 -0.45 4.07
CA ILE A 71 2.20 -1.76 3.93
C ILE A 71 3.63 -1.65 4.46
N SER A 72 4.34 -0.58 4.12
CA SER A 72 5.70 -0.32 4.65
C SER A 72 5.71 -0.17 6.16
N ALA A 73 4.74 0.53 6.74
CA ALA A 73 4.62 0.69 8.18
C ALA A 73 4.31 -0.64 8.88
N CYS A 74 3.44 -1.48 8.30
CA CYS A 74 3.19 -2.82 8.82
C CYS A 74 4.43 -3.72 8.75
N ALA A 75 5.23 -3.59 7.68
CA ALA A 75 6.48 -4.33 7.54
C ALA A 75 7.47 -3.93 8.65
N ASP A 76 7.63 -2.62 8.92
CA ASP A 76 8.45 -2.11 10.02
C ASP A 76 8.01 -2.65 11.40
N GLU A 77 6.70 -2.63 11.70
CA GLU A 77 6.15 -3.16 12.97
C GLU A 77 6.41 -4.66 13.15
N LEU A 78 6.61 -5.40 12.05
CA LEU A 78 6.84 -6.85 12.05
C LEU A 78 8.32 -7.22 11.89
N ASP A 79 9.23 -6.26 11.88
CA ASP A 79 10.66 -6.46 11.59
C ASP A 79 10.90 -7.17 10.24
N LEU A 80 10.09 -6.82 9.24
CA LEU A 80 10.17 -7.34 7.87
C LEU A 80 10.61 -6.26 6.88
N THR A 81 11.31 -6.67 5.84
CA THR A 81 11.60 -5.78 4.70
C THR A 81 10.55 -5.95 3.60
N LEU A 82 10.23 -4.86 2.90
CA LEU A 82 9.38 -4.91 1.71
C LEU A 82 9.99 -5.78 0.60
N ASN A 83 11.32 -5.84 0.50
CA ASN A 83 12.01 -6.75 -0.41
C ASN A 83 11.70 -8.22 -0.07
N GLU A 84 11.83 -8.61 1.20
CA GLU A 84 11.50 -9.97 1.65
C GLU A 84 10.03 -10.33 1.36
N ILE A 85 9.10 -9.41 1.66
CA ILE A 85 7.67 -9.59 1.39
C ILE A 85 7.41 -9.77 -0.10
N ALA A 86 8.04 -8.97 -0.95
CA ALA A 86 7.88 -9.03 -2.40
C ALA A 86 8.44 -10.33 -2.99
N GLU A 87 9.66 -10.71 -2.61
CA GLU A 87 10.32 -11.96 -3.05
C GLU A 87 9.50 -13.18 -2.65
N TYR A 88 9.06 -13.23 -1.38
CA TYR A 88 8.20 -14.29 -0.89
C TYR A 88 6.87 -14.36 -1.65
N ASN A 89 6.26 -13.21 -1.94
CA ASN A 89 5.00 -13.15 -2.70
C ASN A 89 5.17 -13.73 -4.11
N VAL A 90 6.22 -13.32 -4.84
CA VAL A 90 6.52 -13.81 -6.19
C VAL A 90 6.76 -15.32 -6.18
N ALA A 91 7.60 -15.83 -5.27
CA ALA A 91 7.86 -17.27 -5.15
C ALA A 91 6.57 -18.07 -4.84
N LYS A 92 5.73 -17.55 -3.93
CA LYS A 92 4.44 -18.15 -3.57
C LYS A 92 3.43 -18.14 -4.73
N LEU A 93 3.42 -17.11 -5.58
CA LEU A 93 2.53 -17.05 -6.75
C LEU A 93 3.03 -17.95 -7.88
N ALA A 94 4.34 -18.00 -8.11
CA ALA A 94 4.95 -18.89 -9.09
C ALA A 94 4.64 -20.37 -8.77
N SER A 95 4.69 -20.77 -7.50
CA SER A 95 4.35 -22.15 -7.10
C SER A 95 2.86 -22.49 -7.28
N ARG A 96 1.96 -21.50 -7.25
CA ARG A 96 0.51 -21.69 -7.51
C ARG A 96 0.18 -21.80 -8.99
N HIS A 97 0.93 -21.10 -9.84
CA HIS A 97 0.74 -21.10 -11.29
C HIS A 97 1.66 -22.08 -12.03
N GLY A 98 2.53 -22.79 -11.30
CA GLY A 98 3.26 -23.97 -11.78
C GLY A 98 2.36 -25.20 -11.92
N LYS A 99 1.37 -25.11 -12.81
CA LYS A 99 0.71 -26.22 -13.50
C LYS A 99 0.43 -25.82 -14.94
#